data_AF-A0A429Y7G6-F1
#
_entry.id   AF-A0A429Y7G6-F1
#
_cell.length_a   1.000
_cell.length_b   1.000
_cell.length_c   1.000
_cell.angle_alpha   90.00
_cell.angle_beta   90.00
_cell.angle_gamma   90.00
#
_symmetry.space_group_name_H-M   'P 1'
#
loop_
_entity.id
_entity.type
_entity.pdbx_description
1 polymer ?
#
loop_
_entity_poly.entity_id
_entity_poly.type
_entity_poly.pdbx_seq_one_letter_code
_entity_poly.pdbx_strand_id
1 'polypeptide(L)'
;MSSGGDVNIGMVFTEEKGIFVTWSKMKSYIIKNGGQFKKLKYSKDMDGENWIQLDIKDNSLDESFLTGYYPELELSRSSLGLNTERIHLSIEKDDGYFGFLFGIEWDSLFSKEVDVAKIRNHMVATLTAIYETIPFAYSFIGHEIEIDSSPDEFEDLIAHNDSYPVALIESKDGLDIYYGNIGIDGISGQIPKKDSVTI
;
A
#
# COMPACT_ATOMS: atom_id res chain seq x y z
N MET A 1 -9.90 13.62 -20.00
CA MET A 1 -10.67 13.13 -18.84
C MET A 1 -9.65 13.06 -17.71
N SER A 2 -9.82 13.82 -16.63
CA SER A 2 -9.03 13.59 -15.42
C SER A 2 -9.69 12.42 -14.71
N SER A 3 -8.93 11.36 -14.49
CA SER A 3 -9.38 10.32 -13.59
C SER A 3 -9.16 10.86 -12.19
N GLY A 4 -10.24 11.14 -11.46
CA GLY A 4 -10.13 11.42 -10.03
C GLY A 4 -9.78 10.14 -9.27
N GLY A 5 -9.49 10.27 -7.97
CA GLY A 5 -9.23 9.13 -7.10
C GLY A 5 -7.75 8.93 -6.78
N ASP A 6 -7.43 7.75 -6.25
CA ASP A 6 -6.11 7.39 -5.74
C ASP A 6 -5.50 6.20 -6.50
N VAL A 7 -4.18 6.25 -6.68
CA VAL A 7 -3.39 5.04 -6.92
C VAL A 7 -3.02 4.47 -5.57
N ASN A 8 -3.51 3.26 -5.33
CA ASN A 8 -3.32 2.54 -4.10
C ASN A 8 -2.15 1.56 -4.21
N ILE A 9 -1.38 1.48 -3.13
CA ILE A 9 -0.33 0.48 -2.90
C ILE A 9 -0.72 -0.29 -1.64
N GLY A 10 -1.19 -1.52 -1.81
CA GLY A 10 -1.57 -2.41 -0.71
C GLY A 10 -0.45 -3.37 -0.36
N MET A 11 -0.20 -3.60 0.92
CA MET A 11 0.66 -4.68 1.43
C MET A 11 -0.10 -5.45 2.49
N VAL A 12 -0.21 -6.76 2.31
CA VAL A 12 -1.04 -7.63 3.15
C VAL A 12 -0.17 -8.67 3.86
N PHE A 13 -0.47 -8.89 5.14
CA PHE A 13 0.29 -9.70 6.06
C PHE A 13 -0.62 -10.70 6.75
N THR A 14 -0.14 -11.92 6.94
CA THR A 14 -0.78 -12.91 7.81
C THR A 14 -0.74 -12.44 9.27
N GLU A 15 -1.76 -12.75 10.05
CA GLU A 15 -1.81 -12.39 11.48
C GLU A 15 -0.57 -12.83 12.28
N GLU A 16 0.04 -13.96 11.92
CA GLU A 16 1.25 -14.49 12.57
C GLU A 16 2.43 -13.50 12.59
N LYS A 17 2.49 -12.56 11.63
CA LYS A 17 3.53 -11.52 11.60
C LYS A 17 3.37 -10.50 12.73
N GLY A 18 2.17 -10.36 13.25
CA GLY A 18 1.81 -9.42 14.31
C GLY A 18 1.78 -7.95 13.85
N ILE A 19 0.62 -7.31 13.95
CA ILE A 19 0.42 -5.93 13.48
C ILE A 19 1.35 -4.92 14.15
N PHE A 20 1.60 -5.01 15.45
CA PHE A 20 2.47 -4.08 16.18
C PHE A 20 3.93 -4.15 15.70
N VAL A 21 4.46 -5.37 15.52
CA VAL A 21 5.83 -5.57 15.03
C VAL A 21 5.97 -5.06 13.61
N THR A 22 4.99 -5.37 12.76
CA THR A 22 4.97 -4.98 11.35
C THR A 22 4.82 -3.46 11.20
N TRP A 23 3.95 -2.85 12.00
CA TRP A 23 3.80 -1.39 12.08
C TRP A 23 5.09 -0.71 12.54
N SER A 24 5.75 -1.21 13.58
CA SER A 24 6.99 -0.62 14.09
C SER A 24 8.08 -0.55 13.00
N LYS A 25 8.19 -1.61 12.18
CA LYS A 25 9.08 -1.63 11.03
C LYS A 25 8.63 -0.65 9.93
N MET A 26 7.34 -0.62 9.61
CA MET A 26 6.78 0.28 8.59
C MET A 26 6.96 1.75 8.98
N LYS A 27 6.65 2.11 10.22
CA LYS A 27 6.91 3.43 10.81
C LYS A 27 8.38 3.80 10.69
N SER A 28 9.28 2.88 11.03
CA SER A 28 10.72 3.09 10.91
C SER A 28 11.16 3.32 9.45
N TYR A 29 10.61 2.54 8.50
CA TYR A 29 10.84 2.72 7.07
C TYR A 29 10.37 4.10 6.60
N ILE A 30 9.15 4.51 6.96
CA ILE A 30 8.56 5.81 6.60
C ILE A 30 9.46 6.95 7.07
N ILE A 31 9.85 6.94 8.35
CA ILE A 31 10.68 7.99 8.96
C ILE A 31 12.07 8.03 8.32
N LYS A 32 12.70 6.86 8.11
CA LYS A 32 14.04 6.77 7.50
C LYS A 32 14.08 7.35 6.09
N ASN A 33 12.98 7.21 5.34
CA ASN A 33 12.83 7.76 3.99
C ASN A 33 12.28 9.20 3.99
N GLY A 34 12.33 9.90 5.13
CA GLY A 34 11.97 11.31 5.22
C GLY A 34 10.47 11.61 5.29
N GLY A 35 9.63 10.58 5.37
CA GLY A 35 8.20 10.71 5.60
C GLY A 35 7.90 11.30 6.97
N GLN A 36 6.82 12.08 7.04
CA GLN A 36 6.35 12.65 8.29
C GLN A 36 4.87 12.39 8.48
N PHE A 37 4.51 11.85 9.63
CA PHE A 37 3.11 11.70 10.02
C PHE A 37 2.56 13.06 10.44
N LYS A 38 1.40 13.43 9.90
CA LYS A 38 0.75 14.73 10.13
C LYS A 38 -0.53 14.60 10.89
N LYS A 39 -1.36 13.64 10.53
CA LYS A 39 -2.63 13.39 11.19
C LYS A 39 -2.84 11.91 11.38
N LEU A 40 -3.57 11.58 12.44
CA LEU A 40 -4.11 10.26 12.71
C LEU A 40 -5.59 10.42 13.01
N LYS A 41 -6.39 9.54 12.44
CA LYS A 41 -7.81 9.37 12.76
C LYS A 41 -8.09 7.89 12.97
N TYR A 42 -8.89 7.55 13.97
CA TYR A 42 -9.38 6.17 14.17
C TYR A 42 -10.66 6.20 15.01
N SER A 43 -11.50 5.19 14.86
CA SER A 43 -12.70 4.99 15.68
C SER A 43 -12.39 4.13 16.90
N LYS A 44 -13.06 4.42 18.02
CA LYS A 44 -13.00 3.59 19.24
C LYS A 44 -13.98 2.41 19.20
N ASP A 45 -14.96 2.47 18.32
CA ASP A 45 -16.00 1.47 18.16
C ASP A 45 -16.11 1.03 16.69
N MET A 46 -16.64 -0.18 16.52
CA MET A 46 -16.81 -0.83 15.22
C MET A 46 -17.85 -0.12 14.35
N ASP A 47 -18.82 0.55 14.97
CA ASP A 47 -19.90 1.26 14.27
C ASP A 47 -19.42 2.59 13.65
N GLY A 48 -18.22 3.06 14.01
CA GLY A 48 -17.64 4.29 13.47
C GLY A 48 -18.28 5.55 14.03
N GLU A 49 -18.78 5.52 15.27
CA GLU A 49 -19.48 6.66 15.88
C GLU A 49 -18.54 7.54 16.72
N ASN A 50 -17.54 6.96 17.40
CA ASN A 50 -16.64 7.68 18.31
C ASN A 50 -15.22 7.79 17.75
N TRP A 51 -14.98 8.87 17.02
CA TRP A 51 -13.68 9.16 16.41
C TRP A 51 -12.70 9.88 17.32
N ILE A 52 -11.44 9.46 17.29
CA ILE A 52 -10.28 10.24 17.71
C ILE A 52 -9.62 10.83 16.48
N GLN A 53 -9.25 12.11 16.54
CA GLN A 53 -8.45 12.79 15.54
C GLN A 53 -7.31 13.54 16.23
N LEU A 54 -6.08 13.35 15.76
CA LEU A 54 -4.88 13.92 16.36
C LEU A 54 -3.98 14.52 15.27
N ASP A 55 -3.48 15.72 15.53
CA ASP A 55 -2.32 16.26 14.82
C ASP A 55 -1.04 15.69 15.43
N ILE A 56 -0.14 15.20 14.59
CA ILE A 56 1.09 14.54 14.99
C ILE A 56 2.24 15.53 14.89
N LYS A 57 3.04 15.59 15.96
CA LYS A 57 4.25 16.41 16.04
C LYS A 57 5.48 15.50 16.17
N ASP A 58 6.54 15.86 15.45
CA ASP A 58 7.84 15.19 15.52
C ASP A 58 7.79 13.66 15.32
N ASN A 59 6.85 13.17 14.52
CA ASN A 59 6.60 11.73 14.29
C ASN A 59 6.33 10.93 15.58
N SER A 60 5.95 11.60 16.67
CA SER A 60 5.58 10.97 17.93
C SER A 60 4.15 10.44 17.83
N LEU A 61 4.04 9.13 17.67
CA LEU A 61 2.80 8.41 17.43
C LEU A 61 2.77 7.23 18.39
N ASP A 62 1.88 7.30 19.37
CA ASP A 62 1.54 6.17 20.24
C ASP A 62 0.85 5.08 19.41
N GLU A 63 1.01 3.82 19.77
CA GLU A 63 0.52 2.68 18.97
C GLU A 63 -0.88 2.21 19.39
N SER A 64 -1.53 2.86 20.36
CA SER A 64 -2.87 2.49 20.83
C SER A 64 -3.94 2.50 19.74
N PHE A 65 -3.79 3.31 18.70
CA PHE A 65 -4.72 3.33 17.55
C PHE A 65 -4.77 2.00 16.79
N LEU A 66 -3.73 1.16 16.89
CA LEU A 66 -3.74 -0.19 16.33
C LEU A 66 -4.74 -1.11 17.03
N THR A 67 -5.25 -0.73 18.20
CA THR A 67 -6.35 -1.44 18.87
C THR A 67 -7.73 -0.87 18.53
N GLY A 68 -7.79 0.29 17.86
CA GLY A 68 -9.03 0.90 17.38
C GLY A 68 -9.48 0.36 16.02
N TYR A 69 -10.56 0.95 15.51
CA TYR A 69 -11.18 0.62 14.23
C TYR A 69 -10.86 1.70 13.19
N TYR A 70 -10.79 1.29 11.91
CA TYR A 70 -10.54 2.17 10.76
C TYR A 70 -9.40 3.19 10.95
N PRO A 71 -8.17 2.76 11.31
CA PRO A 71 -7.10 3.71 11.49
C PRO A 71 -6.60 4.27 10.16
N GLU A 72 -6.47 5.58 10.11
CA GLU A 72 -6.08 6.35 8.94
C GLU A 72 -5.01 7.38 9.33
N LEU A 73 -3.96 7.48 8.52
CA LEU A 73 -2.88 8.43 8.71
C LEU A 73 -2.69 9.31 7.48
N GLU A 74 -2.42 10.60 7.72
CA GLU A 74 -1.95 11.52 6.68
C GLU A 74 -0.43 11.67 6.80
N LEU A 75 0.29 11.37 5.72
CA LEU A 75 1.73 11.53 5.60
C LEU A 75 2.03 12.74 4.72
N SER A 76 2.98 13.59 5.12
CA SER A 76 3.55 14.60 4.22
C SER A 76 4.85 14.13 3.63
N ARG A 77 5.07 14.45 2.35
CA ARG A 77 6.22 14.03 1.55
C ARG A 77 6.30 12.51 1.45
N SER A 78 6.53 12.01 0.24
CA SER A 78 6.54 10.58 0.03
C SER A 78 7.68 9.86 0.74
N SER A 79 7.36 9.04 1.73
CA SER A 79 8.24 7.96 2.21
C SER A 79 8.54 6.90 1.14
N LEU A 80 7.72 6.85 0.09
CA LEU A 80 7.84 5.91 -1.03
C LEU A 80 8.72 6.43 -2.18
N GLY A 81 9.42 7.57 -2.00
CA GLY A 81 10.27 8.18 -3.02
C GLY A 81 9.54 8.79 -4.23
N LEU A 82 8.23 9.00 -4.13
CA LEU A 82 7.40 9.63 -5.16
C LEU A 82 7.30 11.15 -4.95
N ASN A 83 7.15 11.92 -6.01
CA ASN A 83 6.99 13.37 -5.88
C ASN A 83 5.52 13.74 -5.60
N THR A 84 5.03 13.40 -4.41
CA THR A 84 3.68 13.74 -3.95
C THR A 84 3.72 14.48 -2.62
N GLU A 85 2.80 15.42 -2.44
CA GLU A 85 2.71 16.26 -1.25
C GLU A 85 2.02 15.57 -0.09
N ARG A 86 1.07 14.67 -0.38
CA ARG A 86 0.23 13.98 0.61
C ARG A 86 0.00 12.52 0.21
N ILE A 87 0.13 11.65 1.19
CA ILE A 87 -0.20 10.23 1.07
C ILE A 87 -1.14 9.89 2.22
N HIS A 88 -2.23 9.21 1.92
CA HIS A 88 -3.09 8.60 2.92
C HIS A 88 -2.64 7.17 3.19
N LEU A 89 -2.70 6.73 4.43
CA LEU A 89 -2.40 5.36 4.82
C LEU A 89 -3.54 4.83 5.69
N SER A 90 -4.32 3.88 5.19
CA SER A 90 -5.25 3.10 6.00
C SER A 90 -4.60 1.81 6.49
N ILE A 91 -5.05 1.36 7.66
CA ILE A 91 -4.69 0.07 8.23
C ILE A 91 -5.95 -0.78 8.27
N GLU A 92 -5.96 -1.84 7.48
CA GLU A 92 -7.11 -2.73 7.33
C GLU A 92 -6.86 -4.02 8.09
N LYS A 93 -7.90 -4.54 8.72
CA LYS A 93 -7.85 -5.73 9.57
C LYS A 93 -9.06 -6.56 9.23
N ASP A 94 -8.81 -7.83 8.96
CA ASP A 94 -9.84 -8.82 8.70
C ASP A 94 -9.49 -10.11 9.46
N ASP A 95 -10.40 -11.08 9.45
CA ASP A 95 -10.20 -12.35 10.13
C ASP A 95 -9.01 -13.10 9.52
N GLY A 96 -7.89 -13.17 10.26
CA GLY A 96 -6.69 -13.93 9.88
C GLY A 96 -5.61 -13.13 9.14
N TYR A 97 -5.86 -11.86 8.77
CA TYR A 97 -4.86 -11.00 8.13
C TYR A 97 -5.08 -9.51 8.40
N PHE A 98 -4.05 -8.72 8.08
CA PHE A 98 -4.12 -7.26 8.11
C PHE A 98 -3.29 -6.68 6.99
N GLY A 99 -3.51 -5.41 6.66
CA GLY A 99 -2.76 -4.74 5.62
C GLY A 99 -2.61 -3.25 5.79
N PHE A 100 -1.70 -2.71 5.00
CA PHE A 100 -1.40 -1.29 4.91
C PHE A 100 -1.70 -0.85 3.48
N LEU A 101 -2.61 0.10 3.32
CA LEU A 101 -3.01 0.62 2.01
C LEU A 101 -2.61 2.09 1.93
N PHE A 102 -1.63 2.38 1.07
CA PHE A 102 -1.19 3.74 0.79
C PHE A 102 -1.94 4.29 -0.40
N GLY A 103 -2.79 5.30 -0.19
CA GLY A 103 -3.49 6.04 -1.23
C GLY A 103 -2.73 7.30 -1.64
N ILE A 104 -2.53 7.46 -2.95
CA ILE A 104 -1.84 8.61 -3.54
C ILE A 104 -2.70 9.21 -4.63
N GLU A 105 -3.06 10.48 -4.48
CA GLU A 105 -3.92 11.20 -5.42
C GLU A 105 -3.43 11.06 -6.86
N TRP A 106 -4.30 10.58 -7.75
CA TRP A 106 -3.98 10.26 -9.13
C TRP A 106 -3.41 11.48 -9.88
N ASP A 107 -4.05 12.64 -9.70
CA ASP A 107 -3.62 13.90 -10.32
C ASP A 107 -2.23 14.37 -9.81
N SER A 108 -1.81 13.92 -8.62
CA SER A 108 -0.47 14.20 -8.09
C SER A 108 0.62 13.34 -8.74
N LEU A 109 0.26 12.15 -9.21
CA LEU A 109 1.18 11.21 -9.86
C LEU A 109 1.27 11.44 -11.36
N PHE A 110 0.13 11.59 -12.03
CA PHE A 110 0.05 11.59 -13.49
C PHE A 110 -0.27 12.98 -14.03
N SER A 111 0.72 13.86 -14.00
CA SER A 111 0.65 15.08 -14.82
C SER A 111 0.87 14.74 -16.31
N LYS A 112 0.47 15.65 -17.22
CA LYS A 112 0.37 15.40 -18.68
C LYS A 112 1.65 14.87 -19.38
N GLU A 113 2.81 14.91 -18.73
CA GLU A 113 4.10 14.51 -19.31
C GLU A 113 4.77 13.32 -18.57
N VAL A 114 4.08 12.68 -17.63
CA VAL A 114 4.68 11.63 -16.81
C VAL A 114 4.50 10.25 -17.45
N ASP A 115 5.61 9.50 -17.52
CA ASP A 115 5.62 8.12 -17.97
C ASP A 115 5.06 7.19 -16.87
N VAL A 116 3.87 6.64 -17.12
CA VAL A 116 3.19 5.68 -16.23
C VAL A 116 4.08 4.46 -15.93
N ALA A 117 4.84 3.97 -16.91
CA ALA A 117 5.73 2.83 -16.72
C ALA A 117 6.88 3.16 -15.76
N LYS A 118 7.37 4.40 -15.78
CA LYS A 118 8.41 4.87 -14.86
C LYS A 118 7.90 4.91 -13.42
N ILE A 119 6.70 5.44 -13.19
CA ILE A 119 6.08 5.43 -11.85
C ILE A 119 5.86 4.00 -11.38
N ARG A 120 5.27 3.14 -12.22
CA ARG A 120 5.05 1.72 -11.90
C ARG A 120 6.34 1.02 -11.49
N ASN A 121 7.40 1.15 -12.28
CA ASN A 121 8.67 0.50 -12.00
C ASN A 121 9.30 1.03 -10.70
N HIS A 122 9.13 2.32 -10.40
CA HIS A 122 9.55 2.90 -9.12
C HIS A 122 8.77 2.31 -7.94
N MET A 123 7.44 2.23 -8.04
CA MET A 123 6.58 1.64 -6.99
C MET A 123 6.92 0.17 -6.76
N VAL A 124 7.12 -0.61 -7.82
CA VAL A 124 7.56 -2.01 -7.74
C VAL A 124 8.91 -2.12 -7.03
N ALA A 125 9.91 -1.31 -7.42
CA ALA A 125 11.22 -1.32 -6.77
C ALA A 125 11.14 -0.93 -5.28
N THR A 126 10.27 0.03 -4.94
CA THR A 126 10.00 0.43 -3.55
C THR A 126 9.42 -0.73 -2.75
N LEU A 127 8.43 -1.46 -3.30
CA LEU A 127 7.84 -2.63 -2.64
C LEU A 127 8.84 -3.77 -2.47
N THR A 128 9.65 -4.06 -3.48
CA THR A 128 10.74 -5.04 -3.39
C THR A 128 11.70 -4.68 -2.25
N ALA A 129 12.11 -3.42 -2.14
CA ALA A 129 13.00 -2.96 -1.07
C ALA A 129 12.34 -3.00 0.32
N ILE A 130 11.02 -2.74 0.41
CA ILE A 130 10.27 -2.89 1.67
C ILE A 130 10.25 -4.35 2.09
N TYR A 131 9.98 -5.26 1.16
CA TYR A 131 9.86 -6.69 1.42
C TYR A 131 11.11 -7.30 2.08
N GLU A 132 12.31 -6.84 1.71
CA GLU A 132 13.58 -7.28 2.32
C GLU A 132 13.61 -7.12 3.86
N THR A 133 12.81 -6.19 4.38
CA THR A 133 12.76 -5.87 5.83
C THR A 133 11.41 -6.18 6.47
N ILE A 134 10.34 -6.12 5.67
CA ILE A 134 8.94 -6.29 6.08
C ILE A 134 8.27 -7.26 5.08
N PRO A 135 8.52 -8.57 5.17
CA PRO A 135 7.94 -9.53 4.25
C PRO A 135 6.41 -9.57 4.38
N PHE A 136 5.72 -9.26 3.28
CA PHE A 136 4.27 -9.34 3.12
C PHE A 136 3.88 -10.65 2.42
N ALA A 137 2.66 -11.13 2.61
CA ALA A 137 2.17 -12.30 1.87
C ALA A 137 1.95 -11.94 0.39
N TYR A 138 1.31 -10.81 0.16
CA TYR A 138 1.18 -10.21 -1.16
C TYR A 138 1.12 -8.68 -1.09
N SER A 139 1.29 -8.05 -2.25
CA SER A 139 1.12 -6.62 -2.45
C SER A 139 0.53 -6.34 -3.83
N PHE A 140 -0.09 -5.18 -3.99
CA PHE A 140 -0.60 -4.73 -5.28
C PHE A 140 -0.40 -3.23 -5.47
N ILE A 141 -0.48 -2.80 -6.73
CA ILE A 141 -0.50 -1.39 -7.13
C ILE A 141 -1.61 -1.20 -8.15
N GLY A 142 -2.46 -0.18 -7.98
CA GLY A 142 -3.49 0.13 -8.97
C GLY A 142 -4.34 1.35 -8.64
N HIS A 143 -5.10 1.82 -9.62
CA HIS A 143 -6.09 2.88 -9.42
C HIS A 143 -7.33 2.31 -8.71
N GLU A 144 -7.72 2.90 -7.58
CA GLU A 144 -8.92 2.54 -6.81
C GLU A 144 -9.01 1.06 -6.41
N ILE A 145 -7.87 0.38 -6.24
CA ILE A 145 -7.82 -1.02 -5.78
C ILE A 145 -7.69 -1.06 -4.25
N GLU A 146 -8.46 -1.94 -3.62
CA GLU A 146 -8.54 -2.09 -2.15
C GLU A 146 -8.05 -3.49 -1.72
N ILE A 147 -7.92 -3.71 -0.41
CA ILE A 147 -7.61 -5.04 0.13
C ILE A 147 -8.93 -5.78 0.32
N ASP A 148 -9.22 -6.73 -0.57
CA ASP A 148 -10.51 -7.43 -0.63
C ASP A 148 -10.41 -8.96 -0.60
N SER A 149 -9.19 -9.50 -0.45
CA SER A 149 -8.90 -10.92 -0.61
C SER A 149 -8.00 -11.41 0.52
N SER A 150 -8.21 -12.65 0.97
CA SER A 150 -7.28 -13.26 1.92
C SER A 150 -5.95 -13.65 1.24
N PRO A 151 -4.85 -13.77 1.99
CA PRO A 151 -3.56 -14.25 1.45
C PRO A 151 -3.65 -15.58 0.69
N ASP A 152 -4.52 -16.49 1.13
CA ASP A 152 -4.67 -17.83 0.55
C ASP A 152 -5.43 -17.82 -0.79
N GLU A 153 -6.23 -16.78 -1.05
CA GLU A 153 -7.08 -16.67 -2.24
C GLU A 153 -6.45 -15.79 -3.33
N PHE A 154 -5.49 -14.93 -2.96
CA PHE A 154 -5.00 -13.88 -3.85
C PHE A 154 -4.27 -14.41 -5.10
N GLU A 155 -3.50 -15.50 -4.97
CA GLU A 155 -2.82 -16.10 -6.13
C GLU A 155 -3.83 -16.66 -7.15
N ASP A 156 -4.86 -17.36 -6.65
CA ASP A 156 -5.94 -17.88 -7.48
C ASP A 156 -6.76 -16.75 -8.14
N LEU A 157 -6.99 -15.65 -7.42
CA LEU A 157 -7.67 -14.47 -7.94
C LEU A 157 -6.96 -13.92 -9.18
N ILE A 158 -5.64 -13.69 -9.09
CA ILE A 158 -4.88 -13.10 -10.19
C ILE A 158 -4.62 -14.11 -11.33
N ALA A 159 -4.61 -15.42 -11.05
CA ALA A 159 -4.46 -16.44 -12.07
C ALA A 159 -5.69 -16.57 -12.99
N HIS A 160 -6.87 -16.18 -12.51
CA HIS A 160 -8.14 -16.29 -13.24
C HIS A 160 -8.71 -14.94 -13.70
N ASN A 161 -8.04 -13.83 -13.40
CA ASN A 161 -8.46 -12.49 -13.77
C ASN A 161 -7.26 -11.66 -14.20
N ASP A 162 -7.15 -11.32 -15.49
CA ASP A 162 -6.05 -10.47 -15.97
C ASP A 162 -6.34 -8.95 -15.83
N SER A 163 -7.45 -8.57 -15.19
CA SER A 163 -7.91 -7.17 -15.05
C SER A 163 -7.38 -6.51 -13.79
N TYR A 164 -6.10 -6.73 -13.46
CA TYR A 164 -5.39 -6.02 -12.40
C TYR A 164 -4.16 -5.31 -12.96
N PRO A 165 -3.61 -4.30 -12.27
CA PRO A 165 -2.43 -3.62 -12.78
C PRO A 165 -1.13 -4.31 -12.39
N VAL A 166 -0.78 -4.35 -11.11
CA VAL A 166 0.44 -5.02 -10.66
C VAL A 166 0.17 -5.75 -9.34
N ALA A 167 0.67 -6.97 -9.24
CA ALA A 167 0.64 -7.78 -8.03
C ALA A 167 2.05 -8.33 -7.74
N LEU A 168 2.41 -8.43 -6.47
CA LEU A 168 3.64 -9.04 -5.98
C LEU A 168 3.26 -10.12 -4.98
N ILE A 169 3.77 -11.34 -5.15
CA ILE A 169 3.48 -12.48 -4.29
C ILE A 169 4.79 -13.10 -3.82
N GLU A 170 4.85 -13.47 -2.54
CA GLU A 170 5.97 -14.24 -1.98
C GLU A 170 6.21 -15.52 -2.80
N SER A 171 7.47 -15.76 -3.15
CA SER A 171 7.93 -16.99 -3.80
C SER A 171 9.03 -17.63 -2.96
N LYS A 172 9.39 -18.89 -3.28
CA LYS A 172 10.39 -19.64 -2.49
C LYS A 172 11.74 -18.92 -2.35
N ASP A 173 12.13 -18.16 -3.37
CA ASP A 173 13.44 -17.51 -3.47
C ASP A 173 13.35 -15.97 -3.39
N GLY A 174 12.16 -15.40 -3.14
CA GLY A 174 11.96 -13.95 -3.07
C GLY A 174 10.54 -13.51 -3.44
N LEU A 175 10.42 -12.74 -4.52
CA LEU A 175 9.14 -12.17 -4.96
C LEU A 175 8.87 -12.45 -6.44
N ASP A 176 7.68 -12.93 -6.74
CA ASP A 176 7.12 -12.95 -8.09
C ASP A 176 6.31 -11.67 -8.33
N ILE A 177 6.54 -11.02 -9.47
CA ILE A 177 5.91 -9.76 -9.87
C ILE A 177 5.06 -10.02 -11.10
N TYR A 178 3.76 -9.87 -10.95
CA TYR A 178 2.77 -10.06 -12.01
C TYR A 178 2.28 -8.72 -12.51
N TYR A 179 2.27 -8.56 -13.83
CA TYR A 179 1.70 -7.42 -14.53
C TYR A 179 0.46 -7.92 -15.27
N GLY A 180 -0.72 -7.36 -14.98
CA GLY A 180 -1.95 -7.68 -15.71
C GLY A 180 -2.16 -6.77 -16.91
N ASN A 181 -3.37 -6.69 -17.44
CA ASN A 181 -3.67 -5.93 -18.68
C ASN A 181 -3.86 -4.42 -18.48
N ILE A 182 -4.15 -3.98 -17.25
CA ILE A 182 -4.49 -2.59 -16.94
C ILE A 182 -3.25 -1.87 -16.42
N GLY A 183 -3.03 -0.62 -16.78
CA GLY A 183 -1.97 0.21 -16.22
C GLY A 183 -2.31 0.67 -14.80
N ILE A 184 -1.29 1.02 -14.01
CA ILE A 184 -1.51 1.51 -12.63
C ILE A 184 -2.32 2.82 -12.56
N ASP A 185 -2.48 3.49 -13.70
CA ASP A 185 -3.29 4.70 -13.85
C ASP A 185 -4.78 4.40 -14.09
N GLY A 186 -5.16 3.13 -14.25
CA GLY A 186 -6.55 2.71 -14.52
C GLY A 186 -7.04 3.01 -15.94
N ILE A 187 -6.21 3.62 -16.79
CA ILE A 187 -6.59 4.07 -18.14
C ILE A 187 -5.76 3.36 -19.20
N SER A 188 -4.44 3.33 -19.02
CA SER A 188 -3.53 2.76 -19.99
C SER A 188 -3.64 1.23 -20.01
N GLY A 189 -3.36 0.64 -21.16
CA GLY A 189 -3.13 -0.80 -21.25
C GLY A 189 -1.66 -1.12 -21.04
N GLN A 190 -1.36 -2.30 -20.52
CA GLN A 190 0.00 -2.83 -20.50
C GLN A 190 0.01 -4.30 -20.93
N ILE A 191 1.19 -4.81 -21.29
CA ILE A 191 1.35 -6.20 -21.73
C ILE A 191 1.53 -7.08 -20.48
N PRO A 192 0.71 -8.13 -20.31
CA PRO A 192 0.89 -9.04 -19.19
C PRO A 192 2.24 -9.74 -19.22
N LYS A 193 2.85 -9.86 -18.05
CA LYS A 193 4.09 -10.59 -17.86
C LYS A 193 4.30 -10.97 -16.40
N LYS A 194 5.23 -11.89 -16.18
CA LYS A 194 5.73 -12.29 -14.87
C LYS A 194 7.24 -12.07 -14.82
N ASP A 195 7.69 -11.34 -13.83
CA ASP A 195 9.11 -11.23 -13.46
C ASP A 195 9.31 -11.89 -12.08
N SER A 196 10.55 -12.23 -11.74
CA SER A 196 10.91 -12.75 -10.41
C SER A 196 12.16 -12.04 -9.89
N VAL A 197 12.18 -11.72 -8.60
CA VAL A 197 13.31 -11.10 -7.91
C VAL A 197 13.74 -12.00 -6.76
N THR A 198 15.03 -12.35 -6.74
CA THR A 198 15.65 -13.07 -5.63
C THR A 198 16.05 -12.11 -4.54
N ILE A 199 15.73 -12.42 -3.28
CA ILE A 199 15.93 -11.56 -2.11
C ILE A 199 16.74 -12.27 -1.03
#